data_AF-K2F4Y9-F1
#
_entry.id   AF-K2F4Y9-F1
#
_cell.length_a   1.000
_cell.length_b   1.000
_cell.length_c   1.000
_cell.angle_alpha   90.00
_cell.angle_beta   90.00
_cell.angle_gamma   90.00
#
_symmetry.space_group_name_H-M   'P 1'
#
loop_
_entity.id
_entity.type
_entity.pdbx_description
1 polymer ?
#
loop_
_entity_poly.entity_id
_entity_poly.type
_entity_poly.pdbx_seq_one_letter_code
_entity_poly.pdbx_strand_id
1 'polypeptide(L)'
;MNKYLIKYKIATLAELIESFSYEGFQFDAYDKENFYNCDAWVASRTIEAETAGEARSLFISELTPLIERFSVISQCSFRLVANTYVIYKLTSNKEKVIYIYYVRQTEPVGLHFDKDEISQLSKFSSMSDTRWCQYMMDASNATTFYTKLSMLIGALEGLAGQIDTPRGKKTNKEELKKIVGEETYNKLFPYETGLRNQLFHGNITTHGPFDGLVEEIYDAIRLYLKHKFGIELSESVVHPQRNFHDNFEYAGMWMRLVDDNNIDLRLIDEALDDRFDNYTKHDEMFAYCQDSPTNY
;
A
#
# COMPACT_ATOMS: atom_id res chain seq x y z
N MET A 1 9.20 29.33 6.45
CA MET A 1 9.00 28.17 5.56
C MET A 1 10.32 27.43 5.44
N ASN A 2 10.29 26.12 5.57
CA ASN A 2 11.46 25.25 5.45
C ASN A 2 11.56 24.72 4.02
N LYS A 3 12.77 24.37 3.56
CA LYS A 3 12.99 23.66 2.28
C LYS A 3 13.35 22.23 2.56
N TYR A 4 12.64 21.28 1.96
CA TYR A 4 12.91 19.86 2.08
C TYR A 4 13.23 19.26 0.72
N LEU A 5 14.40 18.67 0.57
CA LEU A 5 14.71 17.76 -0.52
C LEU A 5 14.06 16.41 -0.22
N ILE A 6 13.21 15.94 -1.12
CA ILE A 6 12.63 14.61 -1.04
C ILE A 6 13.17 13.81 -2.23
N LYS A 7 13.66 12.60 -1.94
CA LYS A 7 13.96 11.58 -2.95
C LYS A 7 13.10 10.36 -2.69
N TYR A 8 12.44 9.86 -3.73
CA TYR A 8 11.44 8.82 -3.61
C TYR A 8 11.67 7.72 -4.65
N LYS A 9 11.82 6.47 -4.19
CA LYS A 9 11.97 5.30 -5.06
C LYS A 9 10.62 4.95 -5.68
N ILE A 10 10.59 4.74 -6.98
CA ILE A 10 9.41 4.34 -7.74
C ILE A 10 9.73 3.01 -8.37
N ALA A 11 9.18 1.91 -7.86
CA ALA A 11 9.32 0.62 -8.50
C ALA A 11 8.59 0.64 -9.86
N THR A 12 9.26 0.19 -10.92
CA THR A 12 8.72 0.22 -12.28
C THR A 12 9.40 -0.81 -13.18
N LEU A 13 8.67 -1.27 -14.20
CA LEU A 13 9.21 -2.08 -15.29
C LEU A 13 9.67 -1.22 -16.48
N ALA A 14 9.46 0.09 -16.44
CA ALA A 14 10.02 0.99 -17.44
C ALA A 14 11.49 1.23 -17.14
N GLU A 15 12.38 0.95 -18.07
CA GLU A 15 13.78 1.34 -17.94
C GLU A 15 13.93 2.85 -18.18
N LEU A 16 14.74 3.52 -17.36
CA LEU A 16 15.09 4.94 -17.57
C LEU A 16 16.52 5.06 -18.10
N ILE A 17 16.64 5.25 -19.41
CA ILE A 17 17.94 5.35 -20.09
C ILE A 17 18.60 6.71 -19.82
N GLU A 18 17.84 7.80 -19.97
CA GLU A 18 18.32 9.15 -19.76
C GLU A 18 17.52 9.86 -18.67
N SER A 19 18.23 10.43 -17.70
CA SER A 19 17.62 11.30 -16.69
C SER A 19 16.90 12.48 -17.32
N PHE A 20 15.75 12.87 -16.76
CA PHE A 20 14.97 14.00 -17.27
C PHE A 20 14.31 14.80 -16.15
N SER A 21 13.96 16.05 -16.45
CA SER A 21 13.16 16.88 -15.56
C SER A 21 11.76 17.10 -16.15
N TYR A 22 10.72 17.00 -15.32
CA TYR A 22 9.35 17.25 -15.74
C TYR A 22 8.51 17.76 -14.56
N GLU A 23 7.73 18.83 -14.79
CA GLU A 23 6.86 19.46 -13.78
C GLU A 23 7.57 19.71 -12.43
N GLY A 24 8.83 20.14 -12.47
CA GLY A 24 9.64 20.45 -11.28
C GLY A 24 10.26 19.26 -10.56
N PHE A 25 9.97 18.03 -11.00
CA PHE A 25 10.64 16.82 -10.53
C PHE A 25 11.85 16.50 -11.41
N GLN A 26 12.90 15.98 -10.79
CA GLN A 26 13.99 15.31 -11.46
C GLN A 26 13.78 13.79 -11.36
N PHE A 27 13.90 13.08 -12.48
CA PHE A 27 13.80 11.64 -12.54
C PHE A 27 15.15 11.05 -12.97
N ASP A 28 15.66 10.11 -12.18
CA ASP A 28 16.91 9.40 -12.44
C ASP A 28 16.67 7.89 -12.32
N ALA A 29 17.48 7.09 -13.03
CA ALA A 29 17.54 5.65 -12.76
C ALA A 29 18.01 5.42 -11.32
N TYR A 30 17.43 4.44 -10.63
CA TYR A 30 17.84 4.09 -9.27
C TYR A 30 19.26 3.51 -9.22
N ASP A 31 19.61 2.67 -10.19
CA ASP A 31 20.98 2.28 -10.48
C ASP A 31 21.45 2.93 -11.80
N LYS A 32 22.28 3.97 -11.67
CA LYS A 32 22.84 4.70 -12.81
C LYS A 32 23.92 3.91 -13.55
N GLU A 33 24.53 2.92 -12.91
CA GLU A 33 25.57 2.09 -13.49
C GLU A 33 24.95 0.93 -14.31
N ASN A 34 23.78 0.44 -13.88
CA ASN A 34 23.08 -0.69 -14.51
C ASN A 34 21.63 -0.37 -14.92
N PHE A 35 21.43 0.72 -15.66
CA PHE A 35 20.08 1.18 -16.03
C PHE A 35 19.24 0.17 -16.82
N TYR A 36 19.87 -0.77 -17.56
CA TYR A 36 19.20 -1.85 -18.31
C TYR A 36 18.58 -2.96 -17.44
N ASN A 37 18.90 -3.02 -16.14
CA ASN A 37 18.33 -4.01 -15.21
C ASN A 37 17.86 -3.31 -13.93
N CYS A 38 17.42 -2.06 -14.07
CA CYS A 38 17.01 -1.22 -12.96
C CYS A 38 15.49 -1.27 -12.83
N ASP A 39 14.99 -1.88 -11.76
CA ASP A 39 13.58 -2.07 -11.46
C ASP A 39 12.92 -0.87 -10.75
N ALA A 40 13.63 0.26 -10.72
CA ALA A 40 13.15 1.47 -10.07
C ALA A 40 13.71 2.76 -10.67
N TRP A 41 12.92 3.82 -10.54
CA TRP A 41 13.36 5.21 -10.75
C TRP A 41 13.46 5.92 -9.41
N VAL A 42 14.13 7.07 -9.40
CA VAL A 42 14.13 8.01 -8.27
C VAL A 42 13.53 9.32 -8.74
N ALA A 43 12.43 9.72 -8.12
CA ALA A 43 11.92 11.08 -8.25
C ALA A 43 12.52 11.96 -7.15
N SER A 44 13.06 13.10 -7.52
CA SER A 44 13.64 14.08 -6.61
C SER A 44 13.03 15.46 -6.80
N ARG A 45 12.69 16.15 -5.71
CA ARG A 45 12.22 17.54 -5.75
C ARG A 45 12.45 18.25 -4.42
N THR A 46 12.65 19.56 -4.48
CA THR A 46 12.64 20.42 -3.28
C THR A 46 11.25 20.99 -3.08
N ILE A 47 10.67 20.79 -1.90
CA ILE A 47 9.36 21.29 -1.48
C ILE A 47 9.53 22.31 -0.36
N GLU A 48 8.82 23.43 -0.45
CA GLU A 48 8.71 24.40 0.64
C GLU A 48 7.46 24.09 1.48
N ALA A 49 7.63 23.89 2.79
CA ALA A 49 6.53 23.56 3.72
C ALA A 49 6.87 23.96 5.17
N GLU A 50 5.92 23.88 6.08
CA GLU A 50 6.18 24.11 7.51
C GLU A 50 6.86 22.90 8.13
N THR A 51 6.37 21.69 7.84
CA THR A 51 6.83 20.41 8.42
C THR A 51 7.24 19.40 7.35
N ALA A 52 8.07 18.41 7.70
CA ALA A 52 8.38 17.31 6.78
C ALA A 52 7.16 16.47 6.37
N GLY A 53 6.18 16.31 7.28
CA GLY A 53 4.93 15.60 6.98
C GLY A 53 4.10 16.30 5.90
N GLU A 54 3.98 17.63 6.00
CA GLU A 54 3.33 18.45 4.97
C GLU A 54 4.09 18.38 3.64
N ALA A 55 5.43 18.53 3.67
CA ALA A 55 6.26 18.43 2.48
C ALA A 55 6.07 17.09 1.75
N ARG A 56 6.00 15.99 2.50
CA ARG A 56 5.72 14.65 1.95
C ARG A 56 4.34 14.57 1.31
N SER A 57 3.30 15.05 2.00
CA SER A 57 1.94 15.02 1.48
C SER A 57 1.82 15.78 0.15
N LEU A 58 2.43 16.97 0.08
CA LEU A 58 2.50 17.75 -1.17
C LEU A 58 3.27 17.00 -2.26
N PHE A 59 4.46 16.49 -1.95
CA PHE A 59 5.28 15.73 -2.90
C PHE A 59 4.52 14.55 -3.52
N ILE A 60 3.85 13.74 -2.69
CA ILE A 60 3.08 12.57 -3.17
C ILE A 60 1.86 12.99 -3.99
N SER A 61 1.14 14.04 -3.55
CA SER A 61 -0.03 14.54 -4.27
C SER A 61 0.30 15.05 -5.67
N GLU A 62 1.49 15.65 -5.84
CA GLU A 62 1.96 16.16 -7.13
C GLU A 62 2.65 15.08 -7.98
N LEU A 63 3.31 14.11 -7.36
CA LEU A 63 3.98 13.01 -8.07
C LEU A 63 2.99 11.97 -8.62
N THR A 64 1.93 11.66 -7.89
CA THR A 64 0.99 10.58 -8.24
C THR A 64 0.39 10.74 -9.65
N PRO A 65 -0.16 11.92 -10.04
CA PRO A 65 -0.68 12.12 -11.38
C PRO A 65 0.37 12.05 -12.50
N LEU A 66 1.66 12.26 -12.18
CA LEU A 66 2.75 12.07 -13.15
C LEU A 66 2.97 10.58 -13.41
N ILE A 67 3.06 9.80 -12.35
CA ILE A 67 3.30 8.36 -12.43
C ILE A 67 2.14 7.63 -13.10
N GLU A 68 0.90 8.06 -12.85
CA GLU A 68 -0.28 7.56 -13.57
C GLU A 68 -0.16 7.83 -15.08
N ARG A 69 0.27 9.03 -15.49
CA ARG A 69 0.52 9.34 -16.91
C ARG A 69 1.66 8.50 -17.49
N PHE A 70 2.73 8.28 -16.72
CA PHE A 70 3.88 7.49 -17.16
C PHE A 70 3.54 6.02 -17.34
N SER A 71 2.73 5.42 -16.46
CA SER A 71 2.28 4.03 -16.61
C SER A 71 1.46 3.82 -17.88
N VAL A 72 0.61 4.79 -18.25
CA VAL A 72 -0.14 4.77 -19.51
C VAL A 72 0.78 4.87 -20.72
N ILE A 73 1.72 5.82 -20.73
CA ILE A 73 2.62 6.06 -21.87
C ILE A 73 3.56 4.87 -22.10
N SER A 74 4.13 4.34 -21.02
CA SER A 74 5.06 3.21 -21.07
C SER A 74 4.38 1.85 -21.24
N GLN A 75 3.08 1.76 -20.98
CA GLN A 75 2.30 0.51 -20.97
C GLN A 75 2.87 -0.54 -20.00
N CYS A 76 3.43 -0.11 -18.88
CA CYS A 76 4.02 -1.01 -17.89
C CYS A 76 3.68 -0.58 -16.44
N SER A 77 4.04 -1.44 -15.50
CA SER A 77 3.71 -1.25 -14.08
C SER A 77 4.56 -0.15 -13.45
N PHE A 78 3.91 0.72 -12.68
CA PHE A 78 4.54 1.66 -11.76
C PHE A 78 3.91 1.52 -10.38
N ARG A 79 4.72 1.53 -9.33
CA ARG A 79 4.26 1.45 -7.94
C ARG A 79 4.90 2.54 -7.09
N LEU A 80 4.06 3.36 -6.47
CA LEU A 80 4.48 4.37 -5.49
C LEU A 80 4.46 3.85 -4.05
N VAL A 81 3.53 2.95 -3.70
CA VAL A 81 3.41 2.42 -2.34
C VAL A 81 4.52 1.43 -1.99
N ALA A 82 4.86 1.36 -0.70
CA ALA A 82 5.87 0.45 -0.17
C ALA A 82 7.23 0.56 -0.89
N ASN A 83 7.73 1.79 -1.01
CA ASN A 83 9.07 2.07 -1.50
C ASN A 83 9.81 3.00 -0.53
N THR A 84 11.14 2.89 -0.51
CA THR A 84 11.99 3.79 0.27
C THR A 84 11.85 5.24 -0.20
N TYR A 85 11.79 6.16 0.74
CA TYR A 85 12.01 7.58 0.47
C TYR A 85 12.74 8.27 1.61
N VAL A 86 13.33 9.42 1.30
CA VAL A 86 14.02 10.25 2.28
C VAL A 86 13.56 11.69 2.22
N ILE A 87 13.60 12.37 3.37
CA ILE A 87 13.29 13.79 3.51
C ILE A 87 14.46 14.46 4.21
N TYR A 88 15.18 15.30 3.47
CA TYR A 88 16.32 16.06 3.95
C TYR A 88 16.00 17.55 4.01
N LYS A 89 16.07 18.14 5.20
CA LYS A 89 15.83 19.57 5.40
C LYS A 89 17.06 20.36 4.96
N LEU A 90 16.89 21.23 3.97
CA LEU A 90 17.96 22.08 3.43
C LEU A 90 18.14 23.37 4.24
N THR A 91 17.10 23.81 4.95
CA THR A 91 17.12 25.02 5.78
C THR A 91 17.46 24.71 7.23
N SER A 92 18.55 25.29 7.74
CA SER A 92 18.92 25.25 9.17
C SER A 92 19.18 23.84 9.75
N ASN A 93 19.64 22.89 8.93
CA ASN A 93 19.91 21.51 9.35
C ASN A 93 21.41 21.26 9.64
N LYS A 94 21.97 21.96 10.63
CA LYS A 94 23.41 21.86 10.97
C LYS A 94 23.82 20.47 11.44
N GLU A 95 22.89 19.74 12.04
CA GLU A 95 23.08 18.39 12.55
C GLU A 95 22.90 17.33 11.47
N LYS A 96 22.68 17.72 10.20
CA LYS A 96 22.57 16.82 9.04
C LYS A 96 21.56 15.70 9.24
N VAL A 97 20.45 16.02 9.89
CA VAL A 97 19.40 15.05 10.21
C VAL A 97 18.62 14.74 8.94
N ILE A 98 18.29 13.47 8.73
CA ILE A 98 17.48 12.99 7.62
C ILE A 98 16.38 12.08 8.15
N TYR A 99 15.17 12.23 7.60
CA TYR A 99 14.13 11.23 7.77
C TYR A 99 14.26 10.18 6.68
N ILE A 100 14.21 8.91 7.05
CA ILE A 100 14.22 7.80 6.13
C ILE A 100 12.99 6.94 6.42
N TYR A 101 12.18 6.73 5.39
CA TYR A 101 11.22 5.65 5.39
C TYR A 101 11.81 4.56 4.51
N TYR A 102 12.32 3.51 5.14
CA TYR A 102 12.96 2.41 4.48
C TYR A 102 11.99 1.26 4.31
N VAL A 103 12.02 0.63 3.14
CA VAL A 103 11.15 -0.48 2.80
C VAL A 103 11.99 -1.58 2.16
N ARG A 104 11.86 -2.80 2.67
CA ARG A 104 12.45 -4.00 2.06
C ARG A 104 11.41 -5.06 1.81
N GLN A 105 11.66 -5.87 0.79
CA GLN A 105 10.84 -7.04 0.53
C GLN A 105 11.21 -8.16 1.52
N THR A 106 10.22 -8.94 1.93
CA THR A 106 10.37 -10.09 2.83
C THR A 106 9.78 -11.34 2.20
N GLU A 107 10.25 -12.50 2.66
CA GLU A 107 9.72 -13.78 2.22
C GLU A 107 8.34 -14.05 2.81
N PRO A 108 7.46 -14.75 2.06
CA PRO A 108 6.15 -15.09 2.57
C PRO A 108 6.20 -16.06 3.75
N VAL A 109 5.40 -15.79 4.79
CA VAL A 109 5.21 -16.71 5.92
C VAL A 109 3.91 -17.48 5.74
N GLY A 110 4.01 -18.80 5.66
CA GLY A 110 2.86 -19.70 5.52
C GLY A 110 2.01 -19.77 6.80
N LEU A 111 0.69 -19.81 6.63
CA LEU A 111 -0.25 -20.12 7.70
C LEU A 111 -0.54 -21.62 7.74
N HIS A 112 -0.82 -22.14 8.94
CA HIS A 112 -1.24 -23.52 9.09
C HIS A 112 -2.64 -23.73 8.52
N PHE A 113 -2.84 -24.87 7.86
CA PHE A 113 -4.15 -25.38 7.43
C PHE A 113 -4.19 -26.85 7.83
N ASP A 114 -4.68 -27.12 9.04
CA ASP A 114 -4.61 -28.45 9.67
C ASP A 114 -6.02 -28.93 10.05
N LYS A 115 -6.13 -29.86 11.00
CA LYS A 115 -7.37 -30.54 11.41
C LYS A 115 -8.54 -29.59 11.64
N ASP A 116 -8.29 -28.44 12.27
CA ASP A 116 -9.33 -27.48 12.60
C ASP A 116 -9.88 -26.82 11.33
N GLU A 117 -9.04 -26.35 10.40
CA GLU A 117 -9.49 -25.80 9.12
C GLU A 117 -10.15 -26.88 8.23
N ILE A 118 -9.57 -28.09 8.18
CA ILE A 118 -10.11 -29.21 7.40
C ILE A 118 -11.52 -29.58 7.87
N SER A 119 -11.75 -29.61 9.19
CA SER A 119 -13.04 -29.96 9.78
C SER A 119 -14.17 -29.00 9.38
N GLN A 120 -13.82 -27.80 8.93
CA GLN A 120 -14.79 -26.76 8.57
C GLN A 120 -15.21 -26.82 7.10
N LEU A 121 -14.46 -27.53 6.24
CA LEU A 121 -14.74 -27.58 4.80
C LEU A 121 -16.16 -28.10 4.49
N SER A 122 -16.68 -29.04 5.27
CA SER A 122 -18.04 -29.57 5.08
C SER A 122 -19.13 -28.52 5.33
N LYS A 123 -18.84 -27.44 6.07
CA LYS A 123 -19.79 -26.35 6.35
C LYS A 123 -20.09 -25.55 5.06
N PHE A 124 -19.12 -25.44 4.16
CA PHE A 124 -19.29 -24.81 2.85
C PHE A 124 -20.24 -25.57 1.93
N SER A 125 -20.36 -26.89 2.07
CA SER A 125 -21.28 -27.71 1.25
C SER A 125 -22.76 -27.34 1.47
N SER A 126 -23.08 -26.64 2.56
CA SER A 126 -24.43 -26.17 2.86
C SER A 126 -24.79 -24.84 2.18
N MET A 127 -23.81 -24.17 1.57
CA MET A 127 -23.99 -22.86 0.94
C MET A 127 -24.44 -23.03 -0.52
N SER A 128 -25.54 -22.35 -0.89
CA SER A 128 -26.10 -22.44 -2.25
C SER A 128 -25.24 -21.74 -3.31
N ASP A 129 -24.37 -20.81 -2.91
CA ASP A 129 -23.47 -20.07 -3.80
C ASP A 129 -22.11 -19.88 -3.13
N THR A 130 -21.05 -20.32 -3.80
CA THR A 130 -19.66 -20.21 -3.35
C THR A 130 -18.81 -19.32 -4.25
N ARG A 131 -19.41 -18.62 -5.22
CA ARG A 131 -18.67 -17.72 -6.13
C ARG A 131 -17.99 -16.58 -5.39
N TRP A 132 -18.51 -16.20 -4.22
CA TRP A 132 -17.86 -15.23 -3.33
C TRP A 132 -16.47 -15.69 -2.86
N CYS A 133 -16.20 -17.00 -2.77
CA CYS A 133 -14.89 -17.54 -2.40
C CYS A 133 -13.81 -17.16 -3.42
N GLN A 134 -14.16 -17.14 -4.72
CA GLN A 134 -13.24 -16.71 -5.77
C GLN A 134 -12.83 -15.25 -5.55
N TYR A 135 -13.78 -14.37 -5.27
CA TYR A 135 -13.50 -12.98 -4.96
C TYR A 135 -12.67 -12.80 -3.68
N MET A 136 -12.88 -13.63 -2.65
CA MET A 136 -12.04 -13.62 -1.45
C MET A 136 -10.59 -14.05 -1.74
N MET A 137 -10.42 -15.06 -2.59
CA MET A 137 -9.10 -15.50 -3.06
C MET A 137 -8.42 -14.39 -3.87
N ASP A 138 -9.13 -13.77 -4.80
CA ASP A 138 -8.60 -12.69 -5.63
C ASP A 138 -8.29 -11.44 -4.80
N ALA A 139 -9.11 -11.13 -3.79
CA ALA A 139 -8.84 -10.05 -2.83
C ALA A 139 -7.55 -10.33 -2.02
N SER A 140 -7.30 -11.58 -1.66
CA SER A 140 -6.09 -11.98 -0.95
C SER A 140 -4.85 -11.77 -1.83
N ASN A 141 -4.94 -12.13 -3.10
CA ASN A 141 -3.88 -11.98 -4.10
C ASN A 141 -3.69 -10.54 -4.62
N ALA A 142 -4.63 -9.63 -4.38
CA ALA A 142 -4.56 -8.26 -4.87
C ALA A 142 -3.45 -7.45 -4.17
N THR A 143 -2.58 -6.84 -4.98
CA THR A 143 -1.42 -6.04 -4.51
C THR A 143 -1.75 -4.56 -4.32
N THR A 144 -2.85 -4.06 -4.91
CA THR A 144 -3.29 -2.66 -4.73
C THR A 144 -4.53 -2.57 -3.83
N PHE A 145 -4.62 -1.47 -3.09
CA PHE A 145 -5.72 -1.20 -2.17
C PHE A 145 -7.10 -1.24 -2.85
N TYR A 146 -7.26 -0.54 -3.98
CA TYR A 146 -8.54 -0.46 -4.67
C TYR A 146 -8.91 -1.73 -5.42
N THR A 147 -7.95 -2.48 -5.98
CA THR A 147 -8.22 -3.81 -6.51
C THR A 147 -8.72 -4.73 -5.40
N LYS A 148 -8.05 -4.73 -4.25
CA LYS A 148 -8.45 -5.52 -3.07
C LYS A 148 -9.87 -5.19 -2.61
N LEU A 149 -10.18 -3.90 -2.44
CA LEU A 149 -11.53 -3.45 -2.08
C LEU A 149 -12.58 -3.84 -3.12
N SER A 150 -12.26 -3.75 -4.42
CA SER A 150 -13.18 -4.14 -5.49
C SER A 150 -13.51 -5.63 -5.42
N MET A 151 -12.51 -6.48 -5.16
CA MET A 151 -12.71 -7.91 -4.98
C MET A 151 -13.52 -8.21 -3.71
N LEU A 152 -13.21 -7.55 -2.59
CA LEU A 152 -13.99 -7.68 -1.35
C LEU A 152 -15.45 -7.26 -1.52
N ILE A 153 -15.74 -6.20 -2.27
CA ILE A 153 -17.10 -5.80 -2.62
C ILE A 153 -17.79 -6.91 -3.44
N GLY A 154 -17.10 -7.49 -4.42
CA GLY A 154 -17.61 -8.64 -5.18
C GLY A 154 -17.91 -9.86 -4.29
N ALA A 155 -17.05 -10.13 -3.30
CA ALA A 155 -17.27 -11.18 -2.31
C ALA A 155 -18.52 -10.91 -1.46
N LEU A 156 -18.70 -9.67 -0.98
CA LEU A 156 -19.89 -9.28 -0.21
C LEU A 156 -21.18 -9.43 -1.02
N GLU A 157 -21.20 -8.95 -2.27
CA GLU A 157 -22.37 -9.08 -3.15
C GLU A 157 -22.68 -10.56 -3.47
N GLY A 158 -21.65 -11.38 -3.70
CA GLY A 158 -21.80 -12.82 -3.91
C GLY A 158 -22.31 -13.55 -2.67
N LEU A 159 -21.80 -13.20 -1.48
CA LEU A 159 -22.17 -13.81 -0.21
C LEU A 159 -23.60 -13.45 0.24
N ALA A 160 -24.04 -12.23 -0.08
CA ALA A 160 -25.42 -11.78 0.13
C ALA A 160 -26.42 -12.47 -0.82
N GLY A 161 -25.95 -12.92 -1.98
CA GLY A 161 -26.76 -13.54 -3.01
C GLY A 161 -27.67 -12.55 -3.74
N GLN A 162 -28.59 -13.10 -4.54
CA GLN A 162 -29.48 -12.33 -5.41
C GLN A 162 -30.95 -12.58 -5.08
N ILE A 163 -31.77 -11.56 -5.29
CA ILE A 163 -33.23 -11.62 -5.24
C ILE A 163 -33.80 -11.32 -6.63
N ASP A 164 -34.90 -11.98 -6.98
CA ASP A 164 -35.64 -11.69 -8.21
C ASP A 164 -36.44 -10.41 -8.04
N THR A 165 -36.38 -9.54 -9.04
CA THR A 165 -37.18 -8.31 -9.11
C THR A 165 -37.87 -8.22 -10.47
N PRO A 166 -38.90 -7.37 -10.63
CA PRO A 166 -39.55 -7.18 -11.93
C PRO A 166 -38.60 -6.73 -13.06
N ARG A 167 -37.41 -6.20 -12.72
CA ARG A 167 -36.38 -5.75 -13.66
C ARG A 167 -35.21 -6.75 -13.81
N GLY A 168 -35.36 -7.98 -13.31
CA GLY A 168 -34.31 -9.00 -13.27
C GLY A 168 -33.73 -9.23 -11.87
N LYS A 169 -32.62 -9.96 -11.79
CA LYS A 169 -31.94 -10.28 -10.53
C LYS A 169 -31.16 -9.07 -10.00
N LYS A 170 -31.23 -8.84 -8.69
CA LYS A 170 -30.44 -7.81 -7.99
C LYS A 170 -29.81 -8.38 -6.74
N THR A 171 -28.68 -7.83 -6.31
CA THR A 171 -28.05 -8.18 -5.03
C THR A 171 -29.03 -7.98 -3.87
N ASN A 172 -29.02 -8.92 -2.93
CA ASN A 172 -29.86 -8.86 -1.73
C ASN A 172 -29.33 -7.80 -0.74
N LYS A 173 -29.86 -6.58 -0.82
CA LYS A 173 -29.42 -5.45 0.01
C LYS A 173 -29.65 -5.67 1.50
N GLU A 174 -30.75 -6.32 1.87
CA GLU A 174 -31.04 -6.62 3.28
C GLU A 174 -30.02 -7.61 3.85
N GLU A 175 -29.61 -8.61 3.06
CA GLU A 175 -28.58 -9.55 3.49
C GLU A 175 -27.20 -8.89 3.53
N LEU A 176 -26.85 -8.04 2.56
CA LEU A 176 -25.63 -7.22 2.60
C LEU A 176 -25.53 -6.43 3.91
N LYS A 177 -26.61 -5.73 4.31
CA LYS A 177 -26.65 -4.98 5.58
C LYS A 177 -26.45 -5.87 6.81
N LYS A 178 -26.92 -7.11 6.79
CA LYS A 178 -26.66 -8.07 7.88
C LYS A 178 -25.21 -8.55 7.92
N ILE A 179 -24.55 -8.65 6.76
CA ILE A 179 -23.14 -9.06 6.68
C ILE A 179 -22.25 -7.94 7.24
N VAL A 180 -22.38 -6.72 6.71
CA VAL A 180 -21.44 -5.62 7.02
C VAL A 180 -21.92 -4.64 8.08
N GLY A 181 -23.20 -4.66 8.45
CA GLY A 181 -23.78 -3.64 9.32
C GLY A 181 -24.14 -2.35 8.58
N GLU A 182 -24.99 -1.53 9.21
CA GLU A 182 -25.54 -0.31 8.58
C GLU A 182 -24.46 0.74 8.28
N GLU A 183 -23.48 0.90 9.17
CA GLU A 183 -22.41 1.89 9.02
C GLU A 183 -21.53 1.57 7.79
N THR A 184 -20.95 0.37 7.75
CA THR A 184 -20.10 -0.08 6.65
C THR A 184 -20.87 -0.14 5.34
N TYR A 185 -22.14 -0.57 5.38
CA TYR A 185 -23.01 -0.54 4.20
C TYR A 185 -23.13 0.87 3.61
N ASN A 186 -23.34 1.89 4.47
CA ASN A 186 -23.46 3.29 4.07
C ASN A 186 -22.13 3.91 3.61
N LYS A 187 -20.97 3.32 3.91
CA LYS A 187 -19.69 3.70 3.27
C LYS A 187 -19.55 3.10 1.87
N LEU A 188 -20.03 1.86 1.68
CA LEU A 188 -19.77 1.06 0.49
C LEU A 188 -20.79 1.22 -0.64
N PHE A 189 -22.08 1.18 -0.33
CA PHE A 189 -23.14 0.92 -1.31
C PHE A 189 -24.12 2.06 -1.64
N PRO A 190 -24.12 3.26 -1.00
CA PRO A 190 -24.97 4.34 -1.48
C PRO A 190 -24.74 4.66 -2.95
N TYR A 191 -25.82 5.01 -3.63
CA TYR A 191 -25.75 5.46 -5.01
C TYR A 191 -24.96 6.77 -5.09
N GLU A 192 -24.15 6.93 -6.13
CA GLU A 192 -23.22 8.06 -6.37
C GLU A 192 -22.07 8.20 -5.36
N THR A 193 -22.36 8.15 -4.07
CA THR A 193 -21.40 8.47 -3.01
C THR A 193 -20.69 7.26 -2.41
N GLY A 194 -21.25 6.05 -2.52
CA GLY A 194 -20.64 4.85 -1.98
C GLY A 194 -19.37 4.44 -2.74
N LEU A 195 -18.40 3.87 -2.03
CA LEU A 195 -17.12 3.42 -2.61
C LEU A 195 -17.31 2.51 -3.83
N ARG A 196 -18.28 1.58 -3.79
CA ARG A 196 -18.60 0.70 -4.92
C ARG A 196 -18.91 1.52 -6.16
N ASN A 197 -19.73 2.55 -6.03
CA ASN A 197 -20.04 3.40 -7.17
C ASN A 197 -18.80 4.18 -7.65
N GLN A 198 -18.04 4.75 -6.74
CA GLN A 198 -16.84 5.53 -7.08
C GLN A 198 -15.80 4.68 -7.81
N LEU A 199 -15.52 3.46 -7.33
CA LEU A 199 -14.58 2.50 -7.94
C LEU A 199 -14.98 2.14 -9.37
N PHE A 200 -16.23 1.73 -9.58
CA PHE A 200 -16.68 1.20 -10.87
C PHE A 200 -17.13 2.27 -11.87
N HIS A 201 -17.23 3.53 -11.45
CA HIS A 201 -17.58 4.65 -12.33
C HIS A 201 -16.48 5.72 -12.43
N GLY A 202 -15.29 5.49 -11.85
CA GLY A 202 -14.12 6.35 -12.02
C GLY A 202 -14.19 7.68 -11.26
N ASN A 203 -14.96 7.76 -10.16
CA ASN A 203 -15.18 8.99 -9.38
C ASN A 203 -14.43 9.00 -8.05
N ILE A 204 -13.31 8.29 -7.94
CA ILE A 204 -12.49 8.28 -6.73
C ILE A 204 -11.71 9.59 -6.67
N THR A 205 -11.96 10.37 -5.62
CA THR A 205 -11.32 11.67 -5.42
C THR A 205 -10.40 11.70 -4.20
N THR A 206 -10.61 10.82 -3.21
CA THR A 206 -9.82 10.78 -1.97
C THR A 206 -9.75 9.36 -1.38
N HIS A 207 -8.59 9.01 -0.81
CA HIS A 207 -8.36 7.73 -0.14
C HIS A 207 -8.85 7.69 1.31
N GLY A 208 -8.62 8.78 2.06
CA GLY A 208 -8.81 8.84 3.52
C GLY A 208 -10.17 8.37 4.07
N PRO A 209 -11.32 8.63 3.41
CA PRO A 209 -12.61 8.14 3.88
C PRO A 209 -12.76 6.61 3.92
N PHE A 210 -11.84 5.88 3.30
CA PHE A 210 -11.88 4.43 3.15
C PHE A 210 -10.73 3.71 3.88
N ASP A 211 -9.91 4.44 4.63
CA ASP A 211 -8.82 3.86 5.42
C ASP A 211 -9.39 2.85 6.44
N GLY A 212 -8.72 1.70 6.59
CA GLY A 212 -9.15 0.61 7.47
C GLY A 212 -10.29 -0.26 6.96
N LEU A 213 -10.96 0.13 5.86
CA LEU A 213 -12.16 -0.55 5.36
C LEU A 213 -11.90 -1.99 4.88
N VAL A 214 -10.67 -2.29 4.44
CA VAL A 214 -10.26 -3.66 4.09
C VAL A 214 -10.43 -4.60 5.29
N GLU A 215 -9.91 -4.23 6.45
CA GLU A 215 -10.00 -5.06 7.66
C GLU A 215 -11.43 -5.08 8.21
N GLU A 216 -12.14 -3.95 8.17
CA GLU A 216 -13.57 -3.86 8.53
C GLU A 216 -14.42 -4.87 7.72
N ILE A 217 -14.18 -5.00 6.42
CA ILE A 217 -14.90 -5.97 5.57
C ILE A 217 -14.48 -7.41 5.87
N TYR A 218 -13.18 -7.68 6.04
CA TYR A 218 -12.71 -9.04 6.37
C TYR A 218 -13.35 -9.52 7.68
N ASP A 219 -13.39 -8.68 8.70
CA ASP A 219 -14.00 -9.00 9.98
C ASP A 219 -15.52 -9.20 9.86
N ALA A 220 -16.20 -8.36 9.09
CA ALA A 220 -17.64 -8.52 8.82
C ALA A 220 -17.95 -9.89 8.18
N ILE A 221 -17.20 -10.28 7.14
CA ILE A 221 -17.35 -11.58 6.47
C ILE A 221 -17.08 -12.71 7.46
N ARG A 222 -15.98 -12.63 8.22
CA ARG A 222 -15.60 -13.63 9.22
C ARG A 222 -16.70 -13.84 10.26
N LEU A 223 -17.21 -12.75 10.86
CA LEU A 223 -18.27 -12.80 11.87
C LEU A 223 -19.55 -13.39 11.29
N TYR A 224 -19.93 -12.99 10.08
CA TYR A 224 -21.10 -13.54 9.42
C TYR A 224 -20.98 -15.04 9.13
N LEU A 225 -19.81 -15.50 8.66
CA LEU A 225 -19.54 -16.93 8.44
C LEU A 225 -19.62 -17.74 9.75
N LYS A 226 -19.08 -17.19 10.84
CA LYS A 226 -19.17 -17.78 12.18
C LYS A 226 -20.60 -17.90 12.65
N HIS A 227 -21.38 -16.82 12.60
CA HIS A 227 -22.73 -16.80 13.16
C HIS A 227 -23.76 -17.55 12.31
N LYS A 228 -23.65 -17.48 10.98
CA LYS A 228 -24.65 -18.07 10.08
C LYS A 228 -24.34 -19.53 9.72
N PHE A 229 -23.07 -19.86 9.54
CA PHE A 229 -22.65 -21.17 9.04
C PHE A 229 -21.78 -21.95 10.04
N GLY A 230 -21.46 -21.36 11.19
CA GLY A 230 -20.60 -21.98 12.20
C GLY A 230 -19.13 -22.12 11.77
N ILE A 231 -18.67 -21.35 10.77
CA ILE A 231 -17.29 -21.41 10.28
C ILE A 231 -16.42 -20.51 11.17
N GLU A 232 -15.42 -21.10 11.82
CA GLU A 232 -14.48 -20.45 12.75
C GLU A 232 -13.12 -20.23 12.08
N LEU A 233 -12.86 -19.01 11.64
CA LEU A 233 -11.55 -18.63 11.13
C LEU A 233 -10.62 -18.29 12.31
N SER A 234 -9.34 -18.68 12.22
CA SER A 234 -8.33 -18.41 13.25
C SER A 234 -8.22 -16.92 13.56
N GLU A 235 -8.29 -16.57 14.85
CA GLU A 235 -8.18 -15.20 15.37
C GLU A 235 -6.76 -14.85 15.86
N SER A 236 -5.84 -15.82 15.88
CA SER A 236 -4.48 -15.64 16.42
C SER A 236 -3.52 -14.95 15.45
N VAL A 237 -3.93 -14.76 14.19
CA VAL A 237 -3.10 -14.14 13.16
C VAL A 237 -3.53 -12.70 12.95
N VAL A 238 -2.71 -11.76 13.41
CA VAL A 238 -2.90 -10.32 13.18
C VAL A 238 -2.31 -9.96 11.81
N HIS A 239 -3.14 -9.41 10.91
CA HIS A 239 -2.79 -9.12 9.52
C HIS A 239 -2.13 -10.30 8.79
N PRO A 240 -2.85 -11.43 8.62
CA PRO A 240 -2.32 -12.58 7.90
C PRO A 240 -1.80 -12.13 6.53
N GLN A 241 -0.63 -12.64 6.18
CA GLN A 241 -0.10 -12.44 4.86
C GLN A 241 -0.97 -13.20 3.86
N ARG A 242 -1.39 -12.51 2.80
CA ARG A 242 -2.45 -12.99 1.89
C ARG A 242 -1.97 -13.12 0.43
N ASN A 243 -0.74 -12.74 0.12
CA ASN A 243 -0.16 -12.72 -1.22
C ASN A 243 1.25 -13.36 -1.25
N PHE A 244 1.63 -13.92 -2.41
CA PHE A 244 2.96 -14.51 -2.65
C PHE A 244 4.05 -13.47 -2.91
N HIS A 245 3.64 -12.28 -3.33
CA HIS A 245 4.53 -11.18 -3.75
C HIS A 245 4.17 -9.93 -2.97
N ASP A 246 5.05 -8.93 -2.99
CA ASP A 246 4.80 -7.62 -2.39
C ASP A 246 4.60 -7.66 -0.86
N ASN A 247 5.42 -8.49 -0.19
CA ASN A 247 5.52 -8.51 1.26
C ASN A 247 6.62 -7.55 1.68
N PHE A 248 6.28 -6.56 2.50
CA PHE A 248 7.20 -5.51 2.86
C PHE A 248 7.33 -5.36 4.37
N GLU A 249 8.56 -5.21 4.81
CA GLU A 249 8.88 -4.63 6.12
C GLU A 249 9.27 -3.17 5.89
N TYR A 250 8.78 -2.29 6.75
CA TYR A 250 9.11 -0.87 6.67
C TYR A 250 9.41 -0.28 8.03
N ALA A 251 10.31 0.70 8.03
CA ALA A 251 10.69 1.43 9.23
C ALA A 251 10.84 2.92 8.89
N GLY A 252 10.18 3.77 9.68
CA GLY A 252 10.44 5.20 9.71
C GLY A 252 11.50 5.52 10.76
N MET A 253 12.57 6.20 10.39
CA MET A 253 13.66 6.53 11.30
C MET A 253 14.29 7.89 11.01
N TRP A 254 14.85 8.48 12.06
CA TRP A 254 15.66 9.69 11.99
C TRP A 254 17.12 9.30 12.14
N MET A 255 17.93 9.66 11.14
CA MET A 255 19.37 9.40 11.14
C MET A 255 20.14 10.70 11.00
N ARG A 256 21.41 10.70 11.37
CA ARG A 256 22.34 11.79 11.10
C ARG A 256 23.31 11.36 10.01
N LEU A 257 23.40 12.11 8.93
CA LEU A 257 24.40 11.85 7.89
C LEU A 257 25.79 12.23 8.39
N VAL A 258 26.77 11.38 8.10
CA VAL A 258 28.19 11.73 8.26
C VAL A 258 28.59 12.79 7.23
N ASP A 259 28.15 12.62 5.98
CA ASP A 259 28.34 13.57 4.86
C ASP A 259 27.03 13.83 4.09
N ASP A 260 26.80 15.09 3.71
CA ASP A 260 25.59 15.54 3.00
C ASP A 260 25.63 15.19 1.51
N ASN A 261 26.83 14.89 0.98
CA ASN A 261 26.97 14.37 -0.38
C ASN A 261 26.37 12.97 -0.54
N ASN A 262 26.09 12.29 0.56
CA ASN A 262 25.59 10.90 0.59
C ASN A 262 24.05 10.82 0.55
N ILE A 263 23.33 11.87 0.13
CA ILE A 263 21.88 11.80 -0.07
C ILE A 263 21.60 11.09 -1.41
N ASP A 264 22.05 9.86 -1.55
CA ASP A 264 21.75 8.97 -2.68
C ASP A 264 20.88 7.82 -2.18
N LEU A 265 19.72 7.62 -2.80
CA LEU A 265 18.73 6.69 -2.29
C LEU A 265 19.20 5.23 -2.36
N ARG A 266 20.01 4.87 -3.35
CA ARG A 266 20.56 3.52 -3.49
C ARG A 266 21.59 3.26 -2.39
N LEU A 267 22.50 4.20 -2.16
CA LEU A 267 23.49 4.08 -1.08
C LEU A 267 22.82 3.99 0.29
N ILE A 268 21.74 4.73 0.50
CA ILE A 268 20.94 4.68 1.75
C ILE A 268 20.30 3.30 1.93
N ASP A 269 19.65 2.76 0.89
CA ASP A 269 19.05 1.42 0.94
C ASP A 269 20.13 0.36 1.21
N GLU A 270 21.26 0.38 0.50
CA GLU A 270 22.37 -0.56 0.70
C GLU A 270 22.94 -0.51 2.13
N ALA A 271 23.06 0.69 2.72
CA ALA A 271 23.54 0.86 4.09
C ALA A 271 22.53 0.34 5.13
N LEU A 272 21.23 0.42 4.84
CA LEU A 272 20.19 -0.09 5.72
C LEU A 272 19.96 -1.60 5.55
N ASP A 273 20.15 -2.16 4.36
CA ASP A 273 20.21 -3.60 4.13
C ASP A 273 21.39 -4.22 4.90
N ASP A 274 22.60 -3.63 4.78
CA ASP A 274 23.82 -4.10 5.46
C ASP A 274 23.70 -4.07 7.00
N ARG A 275 22.84 -3.21 7.55
CA ARG A 275 22.55 -3.17 9.00
C ARG A 275 22.02 -4.51 9.52
N PHE A 276 21.37 -5.32 8.67
CA PHE A 276 20.87 -6.62 9.07
C PHE A 276 21.94 -7.72 9.01
N ASP A 277 23.03 -7.48 8.26
CA ASP A 277 24.06 -8.48 8.00
C ASP A 277 25.38 -8.19 8.76
N ASN A 278 25.99 -7.00 8.56
CA ASN A 278 27.37 -6.71 9.00
C ASN A 278 27.65 -5.27 9.50
N TYR A 279 26.70 -4.32 9.42
CA TYR A 279 26.77 -2.93 9.94
C TYR A 279 27.88 -2.01 9.39
N THR A 280 28.74 -2.47 8.48
CA THR A 280 29.92 -1.71 8.04
C THR A 280 29.52 -0.48 7.21
N LYS A 281 28.64 -0.66 6.21
CA LYS A 281 28.18 0.46 5.37
C LYS A 281 27.26 1.41 6.15
N HIS A 282 26.50 0.86 7.09
CA HIS A 282 25.61 1.64 7.94
C HIS A 282 26.38 2.73 8.72
N ASP A 283 27.44 2.33 9.41
CA ASP A 283 28.19 3.23 10.30
C ASP A 283 29.10 4.21 9.54
N GLU A 284 29.48 3.89 8.30
CA GLU A 284 30.13 4.84 7.39
C GLU A 284 29.18 5.96 6.92
N MET A 285 27.89 5.64 6.81
CA MET A 285 26.89 6.56 6.26
C MET A 285 26.17 7.37 7.34
N PHE A 286 25.87 6.72 8.47
CA PHE A 286 25.01 7.28 9.50
C PHE A 286 25.67 7.30 10.89
N ALA A 287 25.39 8.37 11.62
CA ALA A 287 25.53 8.43 13.06
C ALA A 287 24.16 8.31 13.73
N TYR A 288 24.14 7.73 14.93
CA TYR A 288 22.90 7.56 15.70
C TYR A 288 22.29 8.91 16.10
N CYS A 289 21.00 9.08 15.83
CA CYS A 289 20.21 10.22 16.29
C CYS A 289 19.54 9.83 17.61
N GLN A 290 19.94 10.45 18.73
CA GLN A 290 19.44 10.06 20.06
C GLN A 290 17.95 10.31 20.25
N ASP A 291 17.39 11.37 19.66
CA ASP A 291 15.99 11.76 19.81
C ASP A 291 15.38 12.17 18.47
N SER A 292 14.08 11.88 18.28
CA SER A 292 13.30 12.42 17.16
C SER A 292 13.23 13.94 17.26
N PRO A 293 13.59 14.70 16.21
CA PRO A 293 13.56 16.16 16.30
C PRO A 293 12.11 16.66 16.39
N THR A 294 11.83 17.50 17.37
CA THR A 294 10.48 18.01 17.67
C THR A 294 9.98 19.07 16.67
N ASN A 295 10.86 19.60 15.80
CA ASN A 295 10.58 20.69 14.86
C ASN A 295 11.17 20.43 13.44
N TYR A 296 11.13 19.17 12.98
CA TYR A 296 11.70 18.81 11.68
C TYR A 296 10.79 19.15 10.49
#